data_AF-A0A139KWR6-F1
#
_entry.id   AF-A0A139KWR6-F1
#
_cell.length_a   1.000
_cell.length_b   1.000
_cell.length_c   1.000
_cell.angle_alpha   90.00
_cell.angle_beta   90.00
_cell.angle_gamma   90.00
#
_symmetry.space_group_name_H-M   'P 1'
#
loop_
_entity.id
_entity.type
_entity.pdbx_description
1 polymer ?
#
loop_
_entity_poly.entity_id
_entity_poly.type
_entity_poly.pdbx_seq_one_letter_code
_entity_poly.pdbx_strand_id
1 'polypeptide(L)'
;MERCIKDDIKNVRFIPYIQLHEFEALLFASNEGFNSFFDEIQKEKAQQIINSYDNPEDINTTPEGAPSKRILAIKEDYDKVLEGNLIALEIGFSKIMKKCTRFRAWIEKLIEQCKES
;
A
#
# COMPACT_ATOMS: atom_id res chain seq x y z
N MET A 1 -7.18 -7.64 -16.55
CA MET A 1 -7.13 -8.85 -15.71
C MET A 1 -8.30 -8.93 -14.74
N GLU A 2 -8.49 -7.97 -13.84
CA GLU A 2 -9.60 -7.96 -12.85
C GLU A 2 -10.99 -8.18 -13.47
N ARG A 3 -11.27 -7.55 -14.63
CA ARG A 3 -12.51 -7.78 -15.39
C ARG A 3 -12.71 -9.24 -15.80
N CYS A 4 -11.67 -9.88 -16.33
CA CYS A 4 -11.73 -11.28 -16.76
C CYS A 4 -12.00 -12.21 -15.57
N ILE A 5 -11.38 -11.95 -14.41
CA ILE A 5 -11.62 -12.72 -13.19
C ILE A 5 -13.06 -12.55 -12.71
N LYS A 6 -13.62 -11.32 -12.77
CA LYS A 6 -15.03 -11.06 -12.47
C LYS A 6 -15.96 -11.88 -13.36
N ASP A 7 -15.70 -11.85 -14.66
CA ASP A 7 -16.51 -12.50 -15.69
C ASP A 7 -16.41 -14.04 -15.63
N ASP A 8 -15.32 -14.59 -15.09
CA ASP A 8 -15.12 -16.03 -14.91
C ASP A 8 -15.83 -16.55 -13.65
N ILE A 9 -15.66 -15.87 -12.51
CA ILE A 9 -16.27 -16.27 -11.22
C ILE A 9 -17.79 -16.06 -11.22
N LYS A 10 -18.30 -15.04 -11.95
CA LYS A 10 -19.74 -14.74 -12.11
C LYS A 10 -20.56 -14.70 -10.81
N ASN A 11 -19.97 -14.16 -9.75
CA ASN A 11 -20.66 -13.99 -8.46
C ASN A 11 -20.69 -12.52 -8.07
N VAL A 12 -21.88 -11.99 -7.79
CA VAL A 12 -22.06 -10.58 -7.40
C VAL A 12 -21.37 -10.22 -6.09
N ARG A 13 -21.17 -11.20 -5.20
CA ARG A 13 -20.43 -11.04 -3.94
C ARG A 13 -18.91 -11.03 -4.11
N PHE A 14 -18.41 -11.26 -5.33
CA PHE A 14 -16.99 -11.23 -5.65
C PHE A 14 -16.63 -9.91 -6.34
N ILE A 15 -15.88 -9.07 -5.62
CA ILE A 15 -15.35 -7.80 -6.14
C ILE A 15 -13.83 -7.95 -6.29
N PRO A 16 -13.32 -8.23 -7.52
CA PRO A 16 -11.90 -8.45 -7.70
C PRO A 16 -11.11 -7.18 -7.44
N TYR A 17 -9.95 -7.38 -6.84
CA TYR A 17 -8.90 -6.39 -6.68
C TYR A 17 -7.55 -7.07 -6.77
N ILE A 18 -6.67 -6.49 -7.57
CA ILE A 18 -5.26 -6.84 -7.61
C ILE A 18 -4.50 -5.62 -7.12
N GLN A 19 -3.81 -5.76 -5.99
CA GLN A 19 -2.83 -4.77 -5.58
C GLN A 19 -1.78 -4.70 -6.69
N LEU A 20 -1.66 -3.53 -7.34
CA LEU A 20 -0.86 -3.37 -8.56
C LEU A 20 0.62 -3.72 -8.31
N HIS A 21 1.10 -3.44 -7.11
CA HIS A 21 2.47 -3.70 -6.64
C HIS A 21 2.44 -4.45 -5.31
N GLU A 22 3.56 -4.46 -4.59
CA GLU A 22 3.64 -5.10 -3.28
C GLU A 22 2.79 -4.35 -2.23
N PHE A 23 2.48 -5.04 -1.12
CA PHE A 23 1.79 -4.45 0.03
C PHE A 23 2.51 -3.19 0.53
N GLU A 24 3.84 -3.22 0.51
CA GLU A 24 4.72 -2.14 0.94
C GLU A 24 4.50 -0.82 0.18
N ALA A 25 3.87 -0.83 -1.00
CA ALA A 25 3.47 0.39 -1.68
C ALA A 25 2.50 1.22 -0.82
N LEU A 26 1.59 0.56 -0.09
CA LEU A 26 0.63 1.22 0.80
C LEU A 26 1.32 1.87 2.01
N LEU A 27 2.49 1.39 2.41
CA LEU A 27 3.24 1.92 3.54
C LEU A 27 3.82 3.31 3.24
N PHE A 28 3.96 3.67 1.97
CA PHE A 28 4.37 5.03 1.57
C PHE A 28 3.20 6.04 1.59
N ALA A 29 2.03 5.67 2.13
CA ALA A 29 0.91 6.61 2.30
C ALA A 29 1.18 7.69 3.36
N SER A 30 2.06 7.43 4.33
CA SER A 30 2.51 8.44 5.30
C SER A 30 3.87 8.06 5.87
N ASN A 31 4.71 9.07 6.14
CA ASN A 31 5.98 8.84 6.81
C ASN A 31 5.83 8.51 8.30
N GLU A 32 4.66 8.82 8.88
CA GLU A 32 4.41 8.61 10.30
C GLU A 32 4.57 7.14 10.72
N GLY A 33 4.25 6.19 9.83
CA GLY A 33 4.40 4.77 10.14
C GLY A 33 5.84 4.33 10.39
N PHE A 34 6.80 5.03 9.80
CA PHE A 34 8.22 4.71 9.94
C PHE A 34 8.81 5.30 11.24
N ASN A 35 8.12 6.21 11.92
CA ASN A 35 8.66 6.94 13.08
C ASN A 35 9.15 6.05 14.22
N SER A 36 8.49 4.91 14.44
CA SER A 36 8.77 3.98 15.55
C SER A 36 9.85 2.94 15.25
N PHE A 37 10.19 2.73 13.97
CA PHE A 37 11.08 1.64 13.53
C PHE A 37 12.34 2.13 12.81
N PHE A 38 12.33 3.38 12.34
CA PHE A 38 13.38 3.97 11.52
C PHE A 38 14.07 5.07 12.35
N ASP A 39 15.38 5.25 12.16
CA ASP A 39 16.10 6.42 12.68
C ASP A 39 15.78 7.68 11.85
N GLU A 40 16.26 8.85 12.28
CA GLU A 40 15.96 10.12 11.60
C GLU A 40 16.43 10.15 10.13
N ILE A 41 17.62 9.60 9.83
CA ILE A 41 18.15 9.57 8.45
C ILE A 41 17.30 8.65 7.58
N GLN A 42 16.88 7.52 8.14
CA GLN A 42 16.04 6.54 7.48
C GLN A 42 14.63 7.11 7.21
N LYS A 43 14.05 7.84 8.16
CA LYS A 43 12.76 8.57 7.98
C LYS A 43 12.87 9.63 6.91
N GLU A 44 13.96 10.40 6.85
CA GLU A 44 14.18 11.39 5.80
C GLU A 44 14.22 10.75 4.41
N LYS A 45 14.91 9.61 4.26
CA LYS A 45 14.92 8.86 3.01
C LYS A 45 13.53 8.35 2.63
N ALA A 46 12.78 7.81 3.58
CA ALA A 46 11.40 7.38 3.35
C ALA A 46 10.52 8.56 2.90
N GLN A 47 10.63 9.70 3.58
CA GLN A 47 9.91 10.93 3.23
C GLN A 47 10.25 11.43 1.81
N GLN A 48 11.51 11.35 1.39
CA GLN A 48 11.92 11.72 0.02
C GLN A 48 11.24 10.85 -1.02
N ILE A 49 11.12 9.54 -0.76
CA ILE A 49 10.39 8.63 -1.64
C ILE A 49 8.92 9.02 -1.68
N ILE A 50 8.29 9.23 -0.52
CA ILE A 50 6.87 9.65 -0.45
C ILE A 50 6.63 10.94 -1.23
N ASN A 51 7.53 11.92 -1.13
CA ASN A 51 7.41 13.19 -1.84
C ASN A 51 7.64 13.08 -3.35
N SER A 52 8.25 12.00 -3.82
CA SER A 52 8.52 11.77 -5.24
C SER A 52 7.31 11.21 -6.00
N TYR A 53 6.24 10.83 -5.30
CA TYR A 53 5.04 10.23 -5.89
C TYR A 53 3.78 10.84 -5.27
N ASP A 54 2.87 11.34 -6.11
CA ASP A 54 1.58 11.83 -5.62
C ASP A 54 0.69 10.70 -5.08
N ASN A 55 0.77 9.53 -5.73
CA ASN A 55 0.07 8.29 -5.37
C ASN A 55 1.08 7.19 -5.00
N PRO A 56 1.06 6.65 -3.76
CA PRO A 56 1.93 5.55 -3.35
C PRO A 56 1.78 4.28 -4.19
N GLU A 57 0.61 4.09 -4.81
CA GLU A 57 0.35 2.93 -5.68
C GLU A 57 1.14 2.96 -6.99
N ASP A 58 1.78 4.08 -7.35
CA ASP A 58 2.62 4.21 -8.54
C ASP A 58 4.11 3.88 -8.25
N ILE A 59 4.44 3.54 -7.00
CA ILE A 59 5.80 3.18 -6.58
C ILE A 59 6.11 1.76 -7.07
N ASN A 60 6.50 1.62 -8.33
CA ASN A 60 7.22 0.44 -8.85
C ASN A 60 7.70 0.72 -10.28
N THR A 61 8.79 1.46 -10.39
CA THR A 61 9.29 1.92 -11.69
C THR A 61 10.20 0.92 -12.39
N THR A 62 10.84 0.00 -11.65
CA THR A 62 11.76 -1.03 -12.16
C THR A 62 11.81 -2.23 -11.20
N PRO A 63 12.35 -3.40 -11.60
CA PRO A 63 12.55 -4.54 -10.68
C PRO A 63 13.36 -4.20 -9.42
N GLU A 64 14.32 -3.30 -9.50
CA GLU A 64 15.11 -2.78 -8.36
C GLU A 64 14.36 -1.67 -7.59
N GLY A 65 13.40 -1.01 -8.23
CA GLY A 65 12.57 0.06 -7.69
C GLY A 65 11.26 -0.41 -7.05
N ALA A 66 11.11 -1.71 -6.80
CA ALA A 66 9.95 -2.27 -6.10
C ALA A 66 9.82 -1.69 -4.67
N PRO A 67 8.60 -1.51 -4.14
CA PRO A 67 8.38 -0.92 -2.82
C PRO A 67 9.20 -1.56 -1.71
N SER A 68 9.23 -2.88 -1.63
CA SER A 68 9.92 -3.56 -0.54
C SER A 68 11.44 -3.43 -0.63
N LYS A 69 11.99 -3.39 -1.85
CA LYS A 69 13.42 -3.13 -2.08
C LYS A 69 13.82 -1.71 -1.69
N ARG A 70 12.93 -0.73 -1.88
CA ARG A 70 13.15 0.65 -1.41
C ARG A 70 13.23 0.73 0.10
N ILE A 71 12.35 0.01 0.82
CA ILE A 71 12.41 -0.05 2.28
C ILE A 71 13.69 -0.75 2.73
N LEU A 72 14.05 -1.89 2.12
CA LEU A 72 15.29 -2.61 2.44
C LEU A 72 16.56 -1.79 2.17
N ALA A 73 16.55 -0.93 1.13
CA ALA A 73 17.66 -0.02 0.85
C ALA A 73 17.79 1.12 1.89
N ILE A 74 16.72 1.40 2.64
CA ILE A 74 16.74 2.37 3.75
C ILE A 74 17.16 1.67 5.05
N LYS A 75 16.58 0.50 5.32
CA LYS A 75 16.78 -0.32 6.52
C LYS A 75 17.01 -1.78 6.10
N GLU A 76 18.27 -2.22 6.10
CA GLU A 76 18.66 -3.53 5.58
C GLU A 76 18.05 -4.72 6.34
N ASP A 77 17.80 -4.54 7.63
CA ASP A 77 17.19 -5.51 8.54
C ASP A 77 15.66 -5.36 8.67
N TYR A 78 15.01 -4.69 7.72
CA TYR A 78 13.55 -4.52 7.70
C TYR A 78 12.82 -5.88 7.66
N ASP A 79 12.03 -6.17 8.70
CA ASP A 79 11.15 -7.34 8.74
C ASP A 79 9.81 -7.04 8.05
N LYS A 80 9.65 -7.58 6.84
CA LYS A 80 8.44 -7.40 6.02
C LYS A 80 7.14 -7.80 6.72
N VAL A 81 7.20 -8.81 7.59
CA VAL A 81 6.01 -9.34 8.25
C VAL A 81 5.72 -8.53 9.50
N LEU A 82 6.70 -8.37 10.39
CA LEU A 82 6.46 -7.68 11.66
C LEU A 82 6.41 -6.15 11.46
N GLU A 83 7.49 -5.55 10.97
CA GLU A 83 7.58 -4.09 10.80
C GLU A 83 6.58 -3.60 9.76
N GLY A 84 6.37 -4.33 8.66
CA GLY A 84 5.40 -3.96 7.63
C GLY A 84 3.97 -3.82 8.18
N ASN A 85 3.53 -4.74 9.02
CA ASN A 85 2.21 -4.67 9.65
C ASN A 85 2.12 -3.54 10.68
N LEU A 86 3.18 -3.31 11.47
CA LEU A 86 3.20 -2.25 12.47
C LEU A 86 3.22 -0.86 11.81
N ILE A 87 4.01 -0.68 10.75
CA ILE A 87 4.02 0.56 9.96
C ILE A 87 2.61 0.84 9.40
N ALA A 88 1.93 -0.17 8.84
CA ALA A 88 0.56 0.00 8.34
C ALA A 88 -0.43 0.40 9.44
N LEU A 89 -0.28 -0.17 10.63
CA LEU A 89 -1.10 0.16 11.81
C LEU A 89 -0.89 1.61 12.23
N GLU A 90 0.36 2.07 12.29
CA GLU A 90 0.74 3.43 12.67
C GLU A 90 0.33 4.49 11.63
N ILE A 91 0.41 4.17 10.34
CA ILE A 91 -0.14 5.03 9.27
C ILE A 91 -1.65 5.20 9.46
N GLY A 92 -2.32 4.08 9.77
CA GLY A 92 -3.75 4.02 9.96
C GLY A 92 -4.53 4.01 8.64
N PHE A 93 -5.69 3.36 8.69
CA PHE A 93 -6.52 3.09 7.52
C PHE A 93 -6.95 4.36 6.77
N SER A 94 -7.27 5.43 7.50
CA SER A 94 -7.74 6.70 6.91
C SER A 94 -6.71 7.33 5.96
N LYS A 95 -5.42 7.31 6.32
CA LYS A 95 -4.35 7.88 5.47
C LYS A 95 -4.11 7.02 4.24
N ILE A 96 -4.11 5.69 4.41
CA ILE A 96 -4.02 4.74 3.29
C ILE A 96 -5.17 4.99 2.30
N MET A 97 -6.41 5.05 2.79
CA MET A 97 -7.58 5.36 1.94
C MET A 97 -7.47 6.72 1.25
N LYS A 98 -6.97 7.76 1.93
CA LYS A 98 -6.82 9.09 1.36
C LYS A 98 -5.80 9.13 0.22
N LYS A 99 -4.71 8.38 0.32
CA LYS A 99 -3.58 8.44 -0.63
C LYS A 99 -3.63 7.36 -1.71
N CYS A 100 -4.08 6.15 -1.40
CA CYS A 100 -4.09 4.99 -2.28
C CYS A 100 -5.46 4.87 -2.97
N THR A 101 -5.57 5.45 -4.16
CA THR A 101 -6.88 5.66 -4.80
C THR A 101 -7.52 4.38 -5.33
N ARG A 102 -6.74 3.42 -5.87
CA ARG A 102 -7.26 2.13 -6.32
C ARG A 102 -7.72 1.28 -5.14
N PHE A 103 -6.93 1.22 -4.08
CA PHE A 103 -7.28 0.52 -2.85
C PHE A 103 -8.57 1.09 -2.24
N ARG A 104 -8.66 2.42 -2.14
CA ARG A 104 -9.89 3.11 -1.70
C ARG A 104 -11.09 2.75 -2.55
N ALA A 105 -10.97 2.83 -3.88
CA ALA A 105 -12.08 2.54 -4.77
C ALA A 105 -12.58 1.09 -4.65
N TRP A 106 -11.70 0.14 -4.34
CA TRP A 106 -12.10 -1.24 -4.05
C TRP A 106 -12.80 -1.38 -2.70
N ILE A 107 -12.24 -0.80 -1.63
CA ILE A 107 -12.87 -0.80 -0.30
C ILE A 107 -14.26 -0.16 -0.34
N GLU A 108 -14.41 1.00 -0.99
CA GLU A 108 -15.70 1.69 -1.12
C GLU A 108 -16.74 0.80 -1.82
N LYS A 109 -16.34 0.04 -2.86
CA LYS A 109 -17.21 -0.93 -3.52
C LYS A 109 -17.60 -2.10 -2.61
N LEU A 110 -16.66 -2.63 -1.82
CA LEU A 110 -16.95 -3.69 -0.85
C LEU A 110 -17.97 -3.22 0.19
N ILE A 111 -17.76 -2.02 0.74
CA ILE A 111 -18.67 -1.43 1.73
C ILE A 111 -20.08 -1.27 1.13
N GLU A 112 -20.18 -0.76 -0.10
CA GLU A 112 -21.48 -0.56 -0.73
C GLU A 112 -22.22 -1.88 -0.96
N GLN A 113 -21.54 -2.92 -1.46
CA GLN A 113 -22.15 -4.23 -1.64
C GLN A 113 -22.59 -4.89 -0.33
N CYS A 114 -21.86 -4.66 0.77
CA CYS A 114 -22.26 -5.16 2.09
C CYS A 114 -23.52 -4.48 2.64
N LYS A 115 -23.80 -3.22 2.25
CA LYS A 115 -25.04 -2.52 2.66
C LYS A 115 -26.27 -3.01 1.90
N GLU A 116 -26.08 -3.44 0.66
CA GLU A 116 -27.14 -3.95 -0.22
C GLU A 116 -27.47 -5.44 0.03
N SER A 117 -26.70 -6.12 0.91
CA SER A 117 -26.80 -7.55 1.21
C SER A 117 -27.68 -7.87 2.42
#